data_AF-A0A2P1PA81-F1
#
_entry.id   AF-A0A2P1PA81-F1
#
_cell.length_a   1.000
_cell.length_b   1.000
_cell.length_c   1.000
_cell.angle_alpha   90.00
_cell.angle_beta   90.00
_cell.angle_gamma   90.00
#
_symmetry.space_group_name_H-M   'P 1'
#
loop_
_entity.id
_entity.type
_entity.pdbx_description
1 polymer ?
#
loop_
_entity_poly.entity_id
_entity_poly.type
_entity_poly.pdbx_seq_one_letter_code
_entity_poly.pdbx_strand_id
1 'polypeptide(L)'
;MLSASNPTLVSLKRLMELVYSNDCKLAVILAGHPKLSNDLKRPSMEQIGARSQIFYLNHWVENKLHYGSWLFEQCCNKDVTQGDIITAEAMELLINSLVTPLQISHYLSRSLEQGYTVGVKPITPDIIQSVLVTDLNSPAAELSRHGYNIQALCEILNARPAEIRTYLQGHLNPNRAQDFAKEIHKLGII
;
A
#
# COMPACT_ATOMS: atom_id res chain seq x y z
N MET A 1 -19.11 -25.61 3.35
CA MET A 1 -19.11 -24.19 3.76
C MET A 1 -18.29 -23.43 2.73
N LEU A 2 -18.95 -22.80 1.75
CA LEU A 2 -18.28 -22.08 0.67
C LEU A 2 -17.63 -20.82 1.25
N SER A 3 -16.30 -20.78 1.26
CA SER A 3 -15.52 -19.58 1.60
C SER A 3 -15.99 -18.43 0.71
N ALA A 4 -16.27 -17.27 1.31
CA ALA A 4 -16.75 -16.08 0.62
C ALA A 4 -15.88 -15.75 -0.59
N SER A 5 -16.31 -16.17 -1.77
CA SER A 5 -15.73 -15.74 -3.04
C SER A 5 -16.14 -14.30 -3.26
N ASN A 6 -15.21 -13.47 -3.71
CA ASN A 6 -15.52 -12.09 -4.07
C ASN A 6 -16.59 -12.12 -5.19
N PRO A 7 -17.82 -11.60 -4.95
CA PRO A 7 -18.93 -11.72 -5.91
C PRO A 7 -18.60 -11.11 -7.27
N THR A 8 -17.69 -10.12 -7.29
CA THR A 8 -17.17 -9.51 -8.51
C THR A 8 -16.38 -10.48 -9.36
N LEU A 9 -15.47 -11.28 -8.77
CA LEU A 9 -14.65 -12.24 -9.52
C LEU A 9 -15.49 -13.39 -10.09
N VAL A 10 -16.49 -13.84 -9.34
CA VAL A 10 -17.44 -14.86 -9.81
C VAL A 10 -18.25 -14.33 -10.99
N SER A 11 -18.70 -13.08 -10.92
CA SER A 11 -19.46 -12.44 -12.01
C SER A 11 -18.59 -12.21 -13.25
N LEU A 12 -17.32 -11.83 -13.06
CA LEU A 12 -16.35 -11.67 -14.14
C LEU A 12 -16.09 -12.98 -14.88
N LYS A 13 -15.96 -14.10 -14.17
CA LYS A 13 -15.84 -15.42 -14.80
C LYS A 13 -17.01 -15.69 -15.75
N ARG A 14 -18.24 -15.48 -15.28
CA ARG A 14 -19.46 -15.68 -16.09
C ARG A 14 -19.47 -14.77 -17.32
N LEU A 15 -19.07 -13.51 -17.17
CA LEU A 15 -18.98 -12.56 -18.27
C LEU A 15 -17.96 -13.03 -19.33
N MET A 16 -16.79 -13.48 -18.90
CA MET A 16 -15.76 -14.00 -19.80
C MET A 16 -16.24 -15.25 -20.57
N GLU A 17 -16.96 -16.16 -19.90
CA GLU A 17 -17.54 -17.35 -20.53
C GLU A 17 -18.58 -16.97 -21.60
N LEU A 18 -19.45 -15.99 -21.32
CA LEU A 18 -20.42 -15.47 -22.29
C LEU A 18 -19.76 -14.87 -23.52
N VAL A 19 -18.75 -14.01 -23.34
CA VAL A 19 -18.04 -13.37 -24.45
C VAL A 19 -17.34 -14.41 -25.32
N TYR A 20 -16.68 -15.39 -24.70
CA TYR A 20 -16.01 -16.48 -25.42
C TYR A 20 -16.98 -17.31 -26.26
N SER A 21 -18.18 -17.59 -25.73
CA SER A 21 -19.20 -18.37 -26.46
C SER A 21 -19.78 -17.66 -27.69
N ASN A 22 -19.62 -16.34 -27.79
CA ASN A 22 -20.16 -15.49 -28.86
C ASN A 22 -19.07 -14.93 -29.79
N ASP A 23 -17.87 -15.51 -29.79
CA ASP A 23 -16.72 -15.08 -30.61
C ASP A 23 -16.38 -13.57 -30.48
N CYS A 24 -16.64 -13.00 -29.31
CA CYS A 24 -16.39 -11.60 -29.00
C CYS A 24 -15.04 -11.44 -28.27
N LYS A 25 -14.44 -10.25 -28.33
CA LYS A 25 -13.19 -9.93 -27.61
C LYS A 25 -13.50 -9.07 -26.39
N LEU A 26 -13.03 -9.48 -25.21
CA LEU A 26 -13.10 -8.71 -23.97
C LEU A 26 -11.73 -8.74 -23.30
N ALA A 27 -11.23 -7.55 -22.94
CA ALA A 27 -10.08 -7.40 -22.06
C ALA A 27 -10.58 -6.80 -20.73
N VAL A 28 -10.17 -7.41 -19.62
CA VAL A 28 -10.47 -6.92 -18.26
C VAL A 28 -9.17 -6.57 -17.58
N ILE A 29 -9.05 -5.31 -17.13
CA ILE A 29 -7.93 -4.86 -16.30
C ILE A 29 -8.44 -4.74 -14.86
N LEU A 30 -7.83 -5.52 -13.96
CA LEU A 30 -8.12 -5.46 -12.54
C LEU A 30 -7.02 -4.68 -11.83
N ALA A 31 -7.40 -3.63 -11.12
CA ALA A 31 -6.53 -2.89 -10.22
C ALA A 31 -7.04 -3.07 -8.79
N GLY A 32 -6.16 -3.45 -7.87
CA GLY A 32 -6.54 -3.73 -6.49
C GLY A 32 -5.37 -4.07 -5.59
N HIS A 33 -5.68 -4.44 -4.34
CA HIS A 33 -4.66 -4.76 -3.34
C HIS A 33 -3.82 -5.99 -3.74
N PRO A 34 -2.54 -6.06 -3.32
CA PRO A 34 -1.67 -7.22 -3.54
C PRO A 34 -2.29 -8.55 -3.11
N LYS A 35 -3.15 -8.54 -2.06
CA LYS A 35 -3.94 -9.70 -1.64
C LYS A 35 -4.72 -10.36 -2.78
N LEU A 36 -5.17 -9.62 -3.79
CA LEU A 36 -5.89 -10.18 -4.95
C LEU A 36 -5.07 -11.25 -5.67
N SER A 37 -3.75 -11.07 -5.79
CA SER A 37 -2.86 -12.08 -6.38
C SER A 37 -2.90 -13.40 -5.60
N ASN A 38 -2.91 -13.32 -4.27
CA ASN A 38 -3.03 -14.50 -3.42
C ASN A 38 -4.44 -15.12 -3.49
N ASP A 39 -5.48 -14.30 -3.60
CA ASP A 39 -6.84 -14.79 -3.78
C ASP A 39 -7.03 -15.51 -5.13
N LEU A 40 -6.34 -15.08 -6.19
CA LEU A 40 -6.34 -15.73 -7.51
C LEU A 40 -5.63 -17.11 -7.51
N LYS A 41 -4.74 -17.38 -6.55
CA LYS A 41 -4.07 -18.68 -6.39
C LYS A 41 -4.93 -19.71 -5.66
N ARG A 42 -6.06 -19.31 -5.07
CA ARG A 42 -6.94 -20.24 -4.33
C ARG A 42 -7.59 -21.24 -5.29
N PRO A 43 -7.82 -22.50 -4.87
CA PRO A 43 -8.49 -23.51 -5.71
C PRO A 43 -9.83 -23.04 -6.28
N SER A 44 -10.60 -22.26 -5.52
CA SER A 44 -11.89 -21.70 -5.97
C SER A 44 -11.76 -20.70 -7.14
N MET A 45 -10.57 -20.15 -7.38
CA MET A 45 -10.28 -19.14 -8.40
C MET A 45 -9.28 -19.62 -9.46
N GLU A 46 -8.89 -20.90 -9.41
CA GLU A 46 -7.83 -21.50 -10.25
C GLU A 46 -7.96 -21.14 -11.73
N GLN A 47 -9.18 -21.23 -12.29
CA GLN A 47 -9.43 -20.94 -13.70
C GLN A 47 -9.23 -19.46 -14.06
N ILE A 48 -9.57 -18.54 -13.15
CA ILE A 48 -9.39 -17.09 -13.36
C ILE A 48 -7.90 -16.76 -13.19
N GLY A 49 -7.27 -17.30 -12.15
CA GLY A 49 -5.85 -17.11 -11.87
C GLY A 49 -4.96 -17.59 -13.02
N ALA A 50 -5.23 -18.77 -13.57
CA ALA A 50 -4.47 -19.35 -14.69
C ALA A 50 -4.56 -18.52 -15.99
N ARG A 51 -5.59 -17.68 -16.14
CA ARG A 51 -5.81 -16.82 -17.31
C ARG A 51 -5.45 -15.35 -17.07
N SER A 52 -5.00 -15.03 -15.86
CA SER A 52 -4.68 -13.65 -15.46
C SER A 52 -3.17 -13.43 -15.55
N GLN A 53 -2.78 -12.29 -16.12
CA GLN A 53 -1.41 -11.80 -16.01
C GLN A 53 -1.35 -10.76 -14.88
N ILE A 54 -0.45 -10.96 -13.93
CA ILE A 54 -0.32 -10.10 -12.75
C ILE A 54 0.89 -9.18 -12.94
N PHE A 55 0.65 -7.88 -12.83
CA PHE A 55 1.68 -6.86 -12.83
C PHE A 55 1.72 -6.21 -11.45
N TYR A 56 2.88 -6.19 -10.81
CA TYR A 56 3.06 -5.54 -9.53
C TYR A 56 3.67 -4.14 -9.73
N LEU A 57 3.05 -3.14 -9.10
CA LEU A 57 3.55 -1.76 -9.09
C LEU A 57 4.58 -1.55 -7.96
N ASN A 58 5.57 -2.45 -7.86
CA ASN A 58 6.54 -2.46 -6.76
C ASN A 58 7.78 -1.58 -7.02
N HIS A 59 8.06 -1.23 -8.28
CA HIS A 59 9.21 -0.41 -8.71
C HIS A 59 9.21 1.03 -8.18
N TRP A 60 8.15 1.41 -7.47
CA TRP A 60 8.03 2.69 -6.81
C TRP A 60 9.10 2.90 -5.72
N VAL A 61 9.45 1.86 -4.96
CA VAL A 61 10.32 1.98 -3.78
C VAL A 61 11.73 2.43 -4.15
N GLU A 62 12.24 1.98 -5.30
CA GLU A 62 13.58 2.33 -5.80
C GLU A 62 13.63 3.74 -6.41
N ASN A 63 12.46 4.31 -6.76
CA ASN A 63 12.35 5.58 -7.49
C ASN A 63 11.72 6.71 -6.66
N LYS A 64 11.66 6.58 -5.33
CA LYS A 64 10.96 7.57 -4.48
C LYS A 64 11.56 8.99 -4.57
N LEU A 65 12.89 9.10 -4.63
CA LEU A 65 13.56 10.41 -4.80
C LEU A 65 13.24 11.02 -6.16
N HIS A 66 13.25 10.19 -7.22
CA HIS A 66 12.89 10.64 -8.56
C HIS A 66 11.43 11.13 -8.61
N TYR A 67 10.51 10.45 -7.92
CA TYR A 67 9.14 10.95 -7.79
C TYR A 67 9.07 12.31 -7.10
N GLY A 68 9.86 12.52 -6.04
CA GLY A 68 9.94 13.81 -5.35
C GLY A 68 10.34 14.92 -6.33
N SER A 69 11.44 14.74 -7.06
CA SER A 69 11.88 15.69 -8.08
C SER A 69 10.82 15.92 -9.17
N TRP A 70 10.27 14.84 -9.72
CA TRP A 70 9.23 14.90 -10.75
C TRP A 70 7.98 15.66 -10.27
N LEU A 71 7.55 15.45 -9.03
CA LEU A 71 6.38 16.13 -8.46
C LEU A 71 6.60 17.65 -8.45
N PHE A 72 7.78 18.12 -8.06
CA PHE A 72 8.11 19.54 -8.09
C PHE A 72 8.22 20.07 -9.51
N GLU A 73 8.77 19.32 -10.46
CA GLU A 73 8.76 19.69 -11.88
C GLU A 73 7.34 19.89 -12.43
N GLN A 74 6.37 19.07 -12.01
CA GLN A 74 4.99 19.19 -12.46
C GLN A 74 4.21 20.31 -11.76
N CYS A 75 4.57 20.65 -10.51
CA CYS A 75 3.79 21.57 -9.68
C CYS A 75 4.39 22.98 -9.60
N CYS A 76 5.69 23.17 -9.86
CA CYS A 76 6.33 24.47 -9.78
C CYS A 76 6.11 25.33 -11.03
N ASN A 77 6.02 26.64 -10.82
CA ASN A 77 6.16 27.60 -11.91
C ASN A 77 7.59 27.58 -12.45
N LYS A 78 7.78 28.02 -13.71
CA LYS A 78 9.07 27.98 -14.42
C LYS A 78 10.23 28.66 -13.68
N ASP A 79 9.92 29.64 -12.83
CA ASP A 79 10.91 30.47 -12.13
C ASP A 79 11.13 30.02 -10.67
N VAL A 80 10.48 28.93 -10.22
CA VAL A 80 10.58 28.42 -8.85
C VAL A 80 11.23 27.05 -8.87
N THR A 81 12.33 26.89 -8.14
CA THR A 81 13.02 25.61 -7.98
C THR A 81 12.55 24.88 -6.73
N GLN A 82 12.82 23.58 -6.66
CA GLN A 82 12.55 22.78 -5.45
C GLN A 82 13.20 23.40 -4.21
N GLY A 83 14.44 23.89 -4.33
CA GLY A 83 15.20 24.49 -3.23
C GLY A 83 14.58 25.77 -2.65
N ASP A 84 13.75 26.48 -3.43
CA ASP A 84 13.01 27.65 -2.96
C ASP A 84 11.83 27.28 -2.05
N ILE A 85 11.41 26.01 -2.08
CA ILE A 85 10.23 25.51 -1.36
C ILE A 85 10.65 24.59 -0.22
N ILE A 86 11.57 23.66 -0.45
CA ILE A 86 11.99 22.64 0.51
C ILE A 86 13.50 22.40 0.37
N THR A 87 14.21 22.30 1.49
CA THR A 87 15.65 21.97 1.43
C THR A 87 15.86 20.53 0.95
N ALA A 88 17.05 20.23 0.41
CA ALA A 88 17.37 18.89 -0.05
C ALA A 88 17.28 17.85 1.08
N GLU A 89 17.73 18.21 2.28
CA GLU A 89 17.70 17.35 3.47
C GLU A 89 16.27 17.11 3.95
N ALA A 90 15.42 18.13 3.91
CA ALA A 90 14.01 18.01 4.27
C ALA A 90 13.26 17.09 3.29
N MET A 91 13.55 17.24 1.99
CA MET A 91 13.00 16.36 0.96
C MET A 91 13.45 14.92 1.18
N GLU A 92 14.74 14.68 1.37
CA GLU A 92 15.27 13.33 1.59
C GLU A 92 14.63 12.68 2.83
N LEU A 93 14.51 13.43 3.93
CA LEU A 93 13.83 12.96 5.14
C LEU A 93 12.36 12.59 4.88
N LEU A 94 11.62 13.44 4.19
CA LEU A 94 10.22 13.22 3.85
C LEU A 94 10.04 11.96 3.00
N ILE A 95 10.80 11.85 1.91
CA ILE A 95 10.71 10.75 0.94
C ILE A 95 11.08 9.41 1.58
N ASN A 96 12.14 9.39 2.40
CA ASN A 96 12.61 8.16 3.04
C ASN A 96 11.70 7.71 4.20
N SER A 97 10.98 8.64 4.83
CA SER A 97 10.04 8.32 5.92
C SER A 97 8.73 7.68 5.44
N LEU A 98 8.41 7.81 4.14
CA LEU A 98 7.10 7.49 3.59
C LEU A 98 7.18 6.35 2.57
N VAL A 99 6.10 5.57 2.47
CA VAL A 99 6.08 4.35 1.65
C VAL A 99 5.32 4.57 0.34
N THR A 100 4.23 5.34 0.37
CA THR A 100 3.31 5.47 -0.77
C THR A 100 3.31 6.88 -1.38
N PRO A 101 3.00 7.03 -2.68
CA PRO A 101 2.87 8.35 -3.32
C PRO A 101 1.83 9.25 -2.64
N LEU A 102 0.74 8.65 -2.15
CA LEU A 102 -0.31 9.35 -1.41
C LEU A 102 0.22 9.93 -0.10
N GLN A 103 0.99 9.14 0.66
CA GLN A 103 1.64 9.63 1.88
C GLN A 103 2.57 10.81 1.57
N ILE A 104 3.42 10.70 0.54
CA ILE A 104 4.33 11.79 0.16
C ILE A 104 3.55 13.07 -0.14
N SER A 105 2.53 12.98 -0.99
CA SER A 105 1.71 14.15 -1.38
C SER A 105 0.99 14.76 -0.17
N HIS A 106 0.46 13.92 0.72
CA HIS A 106 -0.23 14.34 1.93
C HIS A 106 0.70 15.05 2.92
N TYR A 107 1.84 14.44 3.25
CA TYR A 107 2.79 15.00 4.21
C TYR A 107 3.56 16.19 3.65
N LEU A 108 3.80 16.24 2.34
CA LEU A 108 4.33 17.44 1.69
C LEU A 108 3.36 18.61 1.86
N SER A 109 2.07 18.41 1.54
CA SER A 109 1.04 19.45 1.68
C SER A 109 0.96 19.97 3.12
N ARG A 110 0.92 19.07 4.10
CA ARG A 110 0.92 19.45 5.52
C ARG A 110 2.19 20.18 5.95
N SER A 111 3.34 19.79 5.41
CA SER A 111 4.61 20.46 5.72
C SER A 111 4.62 21.89 5.18
N LEU A 112 4.06 22.11 3.99
CA LEU A 112 3.89 23.44 3.42
C LEU A 112 2.92 24.31 4.22
N GLU A 113 1.78 23.75 4.63
CA GLU A 113 0.81 24.42 5.51
C GLU A 113 1.43 24.81 6.85
N GLN A 114 2.19 23.89 7.46
CA GLN A 114 2.88 24.14 8.72
C GLN A 114 3.96 25.21 8.55
N GLY A 115 4.80 25.10 7.52
CA GLY A 115 5.83 26.11 7.22
C GLY A 115 5.25 27.49 6.98
N TYR A 116 4.13 27.59 6.26
CA TYR A 116 3.39 28.84 6.10
C TYR A 116 2.92 29.40 7.45
N THR A 117 2.33 28.54 8.29
CA THR A 117 1.81 28.92 9.62
C THR A 117 2.91 29.47 10.53
N VAL A 118 4.11 28.90 10.49
CA VAL A 118 5.24 29.33 11.34
C VAL A 118 6.19 30.31 10.66
N GLY A 119 5.94 30.69 9.41
CA GLY A 119 6.76 31.65 8.66
C GLY A 119 8.13 31.10 8.21
N VAL A 120 8.25 29.80 8.00
CA VAL A 120 9.50 29.14 7.56
C VAL A 120 9.45 28.84 6.07
N LYS A 121 10.40 29.40 5.32
CA LYS A 121 10.65 29.11 3.89
C LYS A 121 12.15 29.23 3.59
N PRO A 122 12.80 28.22 2.99
CA PRO A 122 12.25 26.92 2.56
C PRO A 122 11.91 26.00 3.75
N ILE A 123 11.08 24.97 3.51
CA ILE A 123 10.74 23.93 4.49
C ILE A 123 12.01 23.18 4.91
N THR A 124 12.21 23.09 6.22
CA THR A 124 13.38 22.45 6.85
C THR A 124 13.04 21.07 7.41
N PRO A 125 14.04 20.23 7.75
CA PRO A 125 13.81 18.93 8.37
C PRO A 125 12.99 19.01 9.67
N ASP A 126 13.14 20.07 10.45
CA ASP A 126 12.38 20.26 11.71
C ASP A 126 10.87 20.36 11.46
N ILE A 127 10.46 21.04 10.39
CA ILE A 127 9.05 21.10 9.99
C ILE A 127 8.54 19.71 9.59
N ILE A 128 9.32 18.95 8.80
CA ILE A 128 8.96 17.59 8.41
C ILE A 128 8.75 16.72 9.65
N GLN A 129 9.70 16.75 10.61
CA GLN A 129 9.61 15.97 11.84
C GLN A 129 8.40 16.36 12.69
N SER A 130 8.03 17.64 12.73
CA SER A 130 6.88 18.12 13.48
C SER A 130 5.53 17.62 12.93
N VAL A 131 5.47 17.32 11.64
CA VAL A 131 4.23 16.94 10.93
C VAL A 131 4.10 15.42 10.78
N LEU A 132 5.21 14.69 10.68
CA LEU A 132 5.21 13.24 10.54
C LEU A 132 4.55 12.57 11.75
N VAL A 133 3.62 11.66 11.49
CA VAL A 133 2.97 10.87 12.52
C VAL A 133 3.88 9.70 12.91
N THR A 134 3.95 9.41 14.21
CA THR A 134 4.64 8.22 14.73
C THR A 134 3.98 6.95 14.21
N ASP A 135 4.77 5.90 13.94
CA ASP A 135 4.28 4.56 13.63
C ASP A 135 3.60 4.37 12.25
N LEU A 136 3.90 5.24 11.26
CA LEU A 136 3.42 5.11 9.87
C LEU A 136 3.73 3.77 9.21
N ASN A 137 4.81 3.13 9.66
CA ASN A 137 5.32 1.87 9.13
C ASN A 137 5.11 0.71 10.11
N SER A 138 4.12 0.82 10.98
CA SER A 138 3.74 -0.28 11.87
C SER A 138 3.37 -1.53 11.07
N PRO A 139 3.56 -2.74 11.64
CA PRO A 139 3.10 -3.98 11.03
C PRO A 139 1.60 -3.93 10.67
N ALA A 140 0.80 -3.24 11.48
CA ALA A 140 -0.63 -3.05 11.23
C ALA A 140 -0.90 -2.20 9.98
N ALA A 141 -0.19 -1.08 9.84
CA ALA A 141 -0.29 -0.22 8.68
C ALA A 141 0.20 -0.95 7.41
N GLU A 142 1.26 -1.74 7.52
CA GLU A 142 1.80 -2.53 6.42
C GLU A 142 0.84 -3.60 5.92
N LEU A 143 0.29 -4.43 6.82
CA LEU A 143 -0.67 -5.46 6.45
C LEU A 143 -1.95 -4.86 5.87
N SER A 144 -2.42 -3.75 6.43
CA SER A 144 -3.58 -3.01 5.92
C SER A 144 -3.35 -2.50 4.49
N ARG A 145 -2.18 -1.93 4.20
CA ARG A 145 -1.79 -1.50 2.83
C ARG A 145 -1.83 -2.64 1.82
N HIS A 146 -1.48 -3.85 2.26
CA HIS A 146 -1.52 -5.06 1.42
C HIS A 146 -2.92 -5.70 1.31
N GLY A 147 -3.93 -5.12 1.97
CA GLY A 147 -5.33 -5.58 1.93
C GLY A 147 -5.70 -6.60 3.02
N TYR A 148 -4.85 -6.77 4.04
CA TYR A 148 -5.08 -7.69 5.16
C TYR A 148 -5.62 -6.94 6.37
N ASN A 149 -6.94 -6.89 6.48
CA ASN A 149 -7.62 -6.41 7.67
C ASN A 149 -7.66 -7.48 8.79
N ILE A 150 -8.16 -7.11 9.97
CA ILE A 150 -8.24 -8.02 11.12
C ILE A 150 -8.99 -9.31 10.78
N GLN A 151 -10.09 -9.23 10.04
CA GLN A 151 -10.89 -10.41 9.67
C GLN A 151 -10.10 -11.36 8.76
N ALA A 152 -9.43 -10.84 7.74
CA ALA A 152 -8.58 -11.63 6.85
C ALA A 152 -7.43 -12.30 7.62
N LEU A 153 -6.83 -11.59 8.58
CA LEU A 153 -5.76 -12.13 9.42
C LEU A 153 -6.29 -13.22 10.37
N CYS A 154 -7.49 -13.06 10.93
CA CYS A 154 -8.13 -14.11 11.74
C CYS A 154 -8.31 -15.41 10.97
N GLU A 155 -8.73 -15.33 9.70
CA GLU A 155 -8.89 -16.50 8.84
C GLU A 155 -7.54 -17.16 8.52
N ILE A 156 -6.53 -16.38 8.16
CA ILE A 156 -5.20 -16.88 7.77
C ILE A 156 -4.46 -17.50 8.95
N LEU A 157 -4.48 -16.82 10.10
CA LEU A 157 -3.73 -17.20 11.29
C LEU A 157 -4.51 -18.13 12.22
N ASN A 158 -5.76 -18.44 11.86
CA ASN A 158 -6.70 -19.21 12.69
C ASN A 158 -6.71 -18.73 14.15
N ALA A 159 -6.91 -17.41 14.32
CA ALA A 159 -6.73 -16.71 15.59
C ALA A 159 -7.91 -15.77 15.90
N ARG A 160 -8.12 -15.48 17.18
CA ARG A 160 -9.23 -14.60 17.60
C ARG A 160 -8.89 -13.14 17.32
N PRO A 161 -9.88 -12.26 17.06
CA PRO A 161 -9.64 -10.85 16.80
C PRO A 161 -8.85 -10.13 17.91
N ALA A 162 -9.05 -10.51 19.18
CA ALA A 162 -8.29 -9.97 20.30
C ALA A 162 -6.79 -10.31 20.19
N GLU A 163 -6.46 -11.55 19.85
CA GLU A 163 -5.08 -12.03 19.68
C GLU A 163 -4.38 -11.32 18.52
N ILE A 164 -5.09 -11.11 17.40
CA ILE A 164 -4.58 -10.33 16.26
C ILE A 164 -4.30 -8.88 16.67
N ARG A 165 -5.19 -8.24 17.42
CA ARG A 165 -4.94 -6.86 17.91
C ARG A 165 -3.72 -6.79 18.81
N THR A 166 -3.58 -7.74 19.73
CA THR A 166 -2.41 -7.83 20.62
C THR A 166 -1.11 -8.03 19.84
N TYR A 167 -1.13 -8.85 18.78
CA TYR A 167 0.00 -9.01 17.86
C TYR A 167 0.36 -7.71 17.14
N LEU A 168 -0.63 -7.05 16.55
CA LEU A 168 -0.43 -5.81 15.81
C LEU A 168 0.08 -4.66 16.68
N GLN A 169 -0.17 -4.72 17.99
CA GLN A 169 0.35 -3.77 18.97
C GLN A 169 1.73 -4.17 19.53
N GLY A 170 2.30 -5.30 19.12
CA GLY A 170 3.60 -5.78 19.61
C GLY A 170 3.58 -6.40 21.01
N HIS A 171 2.40 -6.68 21.58
CA HIS A 171 2.24 -7.19 22.94
C HIS A 171 1.99 -8.71 23.02
N LEU A 172 2.03 -9.41 21.89
CA LEU A 172 1.79 -10.85 21.86
C LEU A 172 3.01 -11.61 22.38
N ASN A 173 2.78 -12.76 23.02
CA ASN A 173 3.85 -13.64 23.45
C ASN A 173 4.84 -13.92 22.29
N PRO A 174 6.17 -13.81 22.52
CA PRO A 174 7.19 -13.97 21.48
C PRO A 174 7.07 -15.26 20.65
N ASN A 175 6.77 -16.40 21.27
CA ASN A 175 6.64 -17.67 20.56
C ASN A 175 5.46 -17.62 19.57
N ARG A 176 4.32 -17.11 20.04
CA ARG A 176 3.11 -16.99 19.22
C ARG A 176 3.26 -15.90 18.15
N ALA A 177 3.94 -14.81 18.47
CA ALA A 177 4.25 -13.75 17.52
C ALA A 177 5.18 -14.24 16.38
N GLN A 178 6.14 -15.11 16.70
CA GLN A 178 6.99 -15.76 15.69
C GLN A 178 6.18 -16.69 14.78
N ASP A 179 5.24 -17.45 15.32
CA ASP A 179 4.36 -18.29 14.49
C ASP A 179 3.52 -17.44 13.53
N PHE A 180 2.94 -16.33 14.03
CA PHE A 180 2.21 -15.40 13.17
C PHE A 180 3.08 -14.77 12.09
N ALA A 181 4.30 -14.35 12.45
CA ALA A 181 5.25 -13.80 11.49
C ALA A 181 5.62 -14.80 10.38
N LYS A 182 5.82 -16.08 10.72
CA LYS A 182 6.09 -17.14 9.73
C LYS A 182 4.92 -17.33 8.76
N GLU A 183 3.68 -17.35 9.26
CA GLU A 183 2.51 -17.49 8.39
C GLU A 183 2.28 -16.24 7.53
N ILE A 184 2.52 -15.04 8.07
CA ILE A 184 2.45 -13.78 7.31
C ILE A 184 3.51 -13.75 6.21
N HIS A 185 4.73 -14.22 6.47
CA HIS A 185 5.79 -14.27 5.46
C HIS A 185 5.40 -15.16 4.26
N LYS A 186 4.60 -16.21 4.46
CA LYS A 186 4.08 -17.03 3.34
C LYS A 186 3.15 -16.26 2.41
N LEU A 187 2.61 -15.12 2.84
CA LEU A 187 1.78 -14.25 2.01
C LEU A 187 2.60 -13.45 0.99
N GLY A 188 3.94 -13.45 1.10
CA GLY A 188 4.84 -12.72 0.20
C GLY A 188 4.74 -11.19 0.35
N ILE A 189 4.43 -10.73 1.56
CA ILE A 189 4.28 -9.31 1.91
C ILE A 189 5.59 -8.73 2.46
N ILE A 190 6.41 -9.58 3.11
CA ILE A 190 7.66 -9.26 3.82
C ILE A 190 8.71 -10.25 3.35
#